data_AF-A0A4U1DDT2-F1
#
_entry.id   AF-A0A4U1DDT2-F1
#
_cell.length_a   1.000
_cell.length_b   1.000
_cell.length_c   1.000
_cell.angle_alpha   90.00
_cell.angle_beta   90.00
_cell.angle_gamma   90.00
#
_symmetry.space_group_name_H-M   'P 1'
#
loop_
_entity.id
_entity.type
_entity.pdbx_description
1 polymer ?
#
loop_
_entity_poly.entity_id
_entity_poly.type
_entity_poly.pdbx_seq_one_letter_code
_entity_poly.pdbx_strand_id
1 'polypeptide(L)' 'MAYQGSKGWYVQKLKELGVHYHPVERKKLETYKSYVLRNLYLEIIEKKNN' A
#
# COMPACT_ATOMS: atom_id res chain seq x y z
N MET A 1 -11.73 12.70 -1.55
CA MET A 1 -11.86 11.24 -1.68
C MET A 1 -10.80 10.75 -2.66
N ALA A 2 -9.98 9.76 -2.30
CA ALA A 2 -9.04 9.18 -3.26
C ALA A 2 -9.78 8.21 -4.20
N TYR A 3 -9.57 8.33 -5.51
CA TYR A 3 -10.20 7.47 -6.51
C TYR A 3 -9.66 6.03 -6.40
N GLN A 4 -10.50 5.02 -6.58
CA GLN A 4 -10.08 3.62 -6.51
C GLN A 4 -8.94 3.32 -7.50
N GLY A 5 -7.88 2.67 -7.02
CA GLY A 5 -6.68 2.40 -7.83
C GLY A 5 -5.72 3.59 -7.99
N SER A 6 -6.03 4.76 -7.42
CA SER A 6 -5.07 5.86 -7.33
C SER A 6 -4.01 5.62 -6.26
N LYS A 7 -2.91 6.37 -6.32
CA LYS A 7 -1.85 6.35 -5.29
C LYS A 7 -2.43 6.55 -3.89
N GLY A 8 -3.25 7.58 -3.70
CA GLY A 8 -3.84 7.91 -2.41
C GLY A 8 -4.75 6.80 -1.89
N TRP A 9 -5.44 6.08 -2.78
CA TRP A 9 -6.28 4.95 -2.41
C TRP A 9 -5.45 3.78 -1.89
N TYR A 10 -4.34 3.44 -2.55
CA TYR A 10 -3.41 2.42 -2.04
C TYR A 10 -2.76 2.83 -0.72
N VAL A 11 -2.33 4.09 -0.57
CA VAL A 11 -1.79 4.58 0.71
C VAL A 11 -2.82 4.43 1.83
N GLN A 12 -4.08 4.81 1.59
CA GLN A 12 -5.13 4.69 2.60
C GLN A 12 -5.39 3.22 2.96
N LYS A 13 -5.53 2.33 1.96
CA LYS A 13 -5.76 0.90 2.18
C LYS A 13 -4.63 0.23 2.94
N LEU A 14 -3.38 0.58 2.62
CA LEU A 14 -2.22 0.06 3.34
C LEU A 14 -2.18 0.56 4.80
N LYS A 15 -2.49 1.85 5.04
CA LYS A 15 -2.61 2.39 6.40
C LYS A 15 -3.75 1.75 7.20
N GLU A 16 -4.90 1.48 6.58
CA GLU A 16 -6.02 0.73 7.18
C GLU A 16 -5.61 -0.69 7.58
N LEU A 17 -4.66 -1.31 6.87
CA LEU A 17 -4.06 -2.61 7.18
C LEU A 17 -2.92 -2.52 8.22
N GLY A 18 -2.67 -1.35 8.82
CA GLY A 18 -1.60 -1.13 9.79
C GLY A 18 -0.21 -0.90 9.17
N VAL A 19 -0.11 -0.80 7.84
CA VAL A 19 1.16 -0.57 7.14
C VAL A 19 1.34 0.93 6.91
N HIS A 20 2.23 1.54 7.70
CA HIS A 20 2.59 2.96 7.56
C HIS A 20 3.88 3.19 6.77
N TYR A 21 4.73 2.17 6.71
CA TYR A 21 6.04 2.19 6.09
C TYR A 21 6.22 0.97 5.20
N HIS A 22 6.96 1.11 4.11
CA HIS A 22 7.28 -0.03 3.26
C HIS A 22 8.21 -1.00 4.01
N PRO A 23 7.96 -2.32 3.98
CA PRO A 23 8.72 -3.29 4.79
C PRO A 23 10.21 -3.36 4.43
N VAL A 24 10.55 -3.14 3.15
CA VAL A 24 11.93 -3.19 2.65
C VAL A 24 12.75 -1.95 3.03
N GLU A 25 12.47 -0.77 2.45
CA GLU A 25 13.30 0.41 2.72
C GLU A 25 12.86 1.22 3.96
N ARG A 26 11.77 0.83 4.65
CA ARG A 26 11.21 1.51 5.83
C ARG A 26 10.86 3.00 5.64
N LYS A 27 10.74 3.46 4.39
CA LYS A 27 10.27 4.82 4.05
C LYS A 27 8.74 4.90 4.10
N LYS A 28 8.21 6.12 4.26
CA LYS A 28 6.77 6.41 4.24
C LYS A 28 6.16 5.98 2.91
N LEU A 29 4.96 5.42 2.92
CA LEU A 29 4.27 4.99 1.69
C LEU A 29 4.09 6.09 0.65
N GLU A 30 3.97 7.34 1.11
CA GLU A 30 3.76 8.52 0.25
C GLU A 30 4.97 8.83 -0.65
N THR A 31 6.17 8.33 -0.33
CA THR A 31 7.36 8.51 -1.17
C THR A 31 7.41 7.56 -2.35
N TYR A 32 6.61 6.49 -2.33
CA TYR A 32 6.63 5.46 -3.36
C TYR A 32 5.70 5.78 -4.53
N LYS A 33 6.01 5.19 -5.69
CA LYS A 33 5.15 5.26 -6.88
C LYS A 33 3.93 4.37 -6.70
N SER A 34 2.84 4.70 -7.40
CA SER A 34 1.56 3.99 -7.29
C SER A 34 1.67 2.49 -7.55
N TYR A 35 2.47 2.07 -8.52
CA TYR A 35 2.64 0.64 -8.85
C TYR A 35 3.34 -0.14 -7.73
N VAL A 36 4.24 0.50 -6.96
CA VAL A 36 4.89 -0.14 -5.81
C VAL A 36 3.87 -0.38 -4.70
N LEU A 37 3.05 0.65 -4.41
CA LEU A 37 1.98 0.53 -3.42
C LEU A 37 0.91 -0.48 -3.82
N ARG A 38 0.59 -0.55 -5.12
CA ARG A 38 -0.31 -1.57 -5.68
C ARG A 38 0.24 -2.97 -5.42
N ASN A 39 1.50 -3.22 -5.76
CA ASN A 39 2.11 -4.53 -5.58
C ASN A 39 2.15 -4.91 -4.10
N LEU A 40 2.59 -4.00 -3.23
CA LEU A 40 2.61 -4.21 -1.79
C LEU A 40 1.21 -4.55 -1.24
N TYR A 41 0.17 -3.83 -1.70
CA TYR A 41 -1.20 -4.10 -1.30
C TYR A 41 -1.66 -5.51 -1.75
N LEU A 42 -1.37 -5.89 -3.00
CA LEU A 42 -1.70 -7.22 -3.51
C LEU A 42 -0.99 -8.32 -2.73
N GLU A 43 0.30 -8.18 -2.45
CA GLU A 43 1.08 -9.14 -1.65
C GLU A 43 0.49 -9.33 -0.25
N ILE A 44 0.08 -8.25 0.42
CA ILE A 44 -0.52 -8.33 1.76
C ILE A 44 -1.88 -9.02 1.71
N ILE A 45 -2.71 -8.69 0.71
CA ILE A 45 -4.03 -9.31 0.54
C ILE A 45 -3.91 -10.79 0.18
N GLU A 46 -2.98 -11.15 -0.70
CA GLU A 46 -2.68 -12.54 -1.06
C GLU A 46 -2.24 -13.34 0.17
N LYS A 47 -1.33 -12.80 0.98
CA LYS A 47 -0.92 -13.41 2.26
C LYS A 47 -2.01 -13.53 3.30
N LYS A 48 -3.04 -12.67 3.25
CA LYS A 48 -4.16 -12.70 4.21
C LYS A 48 -5.22 -13.74 3.82
N ASN A 49 -5.33 -14.04 2.53
CA ASN A 49 -6.33 -14.96 1.98
C ASN A 49 -5.83 -16.42 1.88
N ASN A 50 -4.58 -16.67 2.23
CA ASN A 50 -3.93 -17.98 2.23
C ASN A 50 -3.48 -18.34 3.64
#